data_AF-L0H8Z6-F1
#
_entry.id   AF-L0H8Z6-F1
#
_cell.length_a   1.000
_cell.length_b   1.000
_cell.length_c   1.000
_cell.angle_alpha   90.00
_cell.angle_beta   90.00
_cell.angle_gamma   90.00
#
_symmetry.space_group_name_H-M   'P 1'
#
loop_
_entity.id
_entity.type
_entity.pdbx_description
1 polymer ?
#
loop_
_entity_poly.entity_id
_entity_poly.type
_entity_poly.pdbx_seq_one_letter_code
_entity_poly.pdbx_strand_id
1 'polypeptide(L)'
;MFPVWEYVNGFSKAYAMTGWRLGYAVGPKEIITEMSKVQQHSISQVTTFAMWGGVAALKGDQSCVENMRQEFDKRRKYVMGELNAMGYETAPAEGAFYAFVRVAGDDMEVASRWLDKGHVAATPGSAFYAPGWIRLSYAASMEKLKEAMARIKRVG
;
A
#
# COMPACT_ATOMS: atom_id res chain seq x y z
N MET A 1 -14.98 -5.67 32.07
CA MET A 1 -14.71 -5.93 30.64
C MET A 1 -13.48 -5.12 30.28
N PHE A 2 -12.35 -5.78 30.01
CA PHE A 2 -11.14 -5.05 29.58
C PHE A 2 -11.35 -4.54 28.15
N PRO A 3 -10.89 -3.32 27.82
CA PRO A 3 -10.99 -2.82 26.46
C PRO A 3 -10.15 -3.71 25.54
N VAL A 4 -10.79 -4.34 24.55
CA VAL A 4 -10.15 -5.23 23.59
C VAL A 4 -9.78 -4.39 22.37
N TRP A 5 -8.65 -3.69 22.44
CA TRP A 5 -8.09 -3.00 21.29
C TRP A 5 -6.60 -3.29 21.18
N GLU A 6 -6.14 -3.39 19.95
CA GLU A 6 -4.74 -3.52 19.60
C GLU A 6 -4.49 -2.58 18.43
N TYR A 7 -3.41 -1.81 18.52
CA TYR A 7 -2.97 -0.92 17.46
C TYR A 7 -1.65 -1.45 16.90
N VAL A 8 -1.66 -1.81 15.62
CA VAL A 8 -0.47 -2.30 14.92
C VAL A 8 -0.06 -1.29 13.87
N ASN A 9 1.21 -0.88 13.87
CA ASN A 9 1.77 0.01 12.88
C ASN A 9 3.25 -0.30 12.64
N GLY A 10 3.89 0.38 11.69
CA GLY A 10 5.30 0.19 11.41
C GLY A 10 5.89 1.20 10.43
N PHE A 11 7.15 0.97 10.10
CA PHE A 11 7.98 1.98 9.42
C PHE A 11 8.03 1.78 7.90
N SER A 12 7.47 0.67 7.41
CA SER A 12 7.57 0.27 6.02
C SER A 12 6.97 1.26 5.03
N LYS A 13 5.92 1.99 5.43
CA LYS A 13 5.12 2.83 4.51
C LYS A 13 5.45 4.32 4.69
N ALA A 14 5.33 4.84 5.91
CA ALA A 14 5.58 6.26 6.18
C ALA A 14 7.05 6.67 5.96
N TYR A 15 8.00 5.78 6.24
CA TYR A 15 9.44 6.08 6.19
C TYR A 15 10.17 5.34 5.05
N ALA A 16 9.43 4.72 4.11
CA ALA A 16 10.01 3.92 3.03
C ALA A 16 10.96 2.79 3.49
N MET A 17 10.78 2.26 4.70
CA MET A 17 11.67 1.24 5.31
C MET A 17 11.17 -0.20 5.08
N THR A 18 10.62 -0.53 3.90
CA THR A 18 9.99 -1.84 3.63
C THR A 18 10.92 -3.03 3.90
N GLY A 19 12.20 -2.90 3.50
CA GLY A 19 13.24 -3.91 3.69
C GLY A 19 13.80 -4.00 5.11
N TRP A 20 13.47 -3.07 6.01
CA TRP A 20 14.06 -2.98 7.35
C TRP A 20 13.31 -3.81 8.40
N ARG A 21 12.11 -4.28 8.05
CA ARG A 21 11.31 -5.22 8.84
C ARG A 21 11.02 -4.74 10.28
N LEU A 22 10.70 -3.46 10.43
CA LEU A 22 10.37 -2.83 11.71
C LEU A 22 8.89 -2.46 11.81
N GLY A 23 8.25 -2.93 12.88
CA GLY A 23 6.88 -2.62 13.27
C GLY A 23 6.73 -2.67 14.79
N TYR A 24 5.57 -2.23 15.28
CA TYR A 24 5.25 -2.21 16.70
C TYR A 24 3.75 -2.44 16.92
N ALA A 25 3.41 -2.94 18.10
CA ALA A 25 2.05 -3.07 18.59
C ALA A 25 1.89 -2.28 19.90
N VAL A 26 0.71 -1.69 20.09
CA VAL A 26 0.31 -1.01 21.32
C VAL A 26 -1.06 -1.54 21.73
N GLY A 27 -1.23 -1.88 23.00
CA GLY A 27 -2.45 -2.48 23.52
C GLY A 27 -2.42 -2.66 25.04
N PRO A 28 -3.48 -3.22 25.64
CA PRO A 28 -3.51 -3.60 27.04
C PRO A 28 -2.28 -4.42 27.44
N LYS A 29 -1.77 -4.17 28.65
CA LYS A 29 -0.53 -4.79 29.14
C LYS A 29 -0.59 -6.31 29.09
N GLU A 30 -1.73 -6.88 29.45
CA GLU A 30 -2.00 -8.31 29.47
C GLU A 30 -1.80 -8.91 28.08
N ILE A 31 -2.38 -8.27 27.06
CA ILE A 31 -2.26 -8.69 25.65
C ILE A 31 -0.80 -8.58 25.17
N ILE A 32 -0.15 -7.43 25.37
CA ILE A 32 1.24 -7.21 24.94
C ILE A 32 2.20 -8.19 25.62
N THR A 33 1.92 -8.57 26.87
CA THR A 33 2.69 -9.57 27.60
C THR A 33 2.59 -10.94 26.92
N GLU A 34 1.38 -11.38 26.56
CA GLU A 34 1.19 -12.65 25.85
C GLU A 34 1.79 -12.60 24.43
N MET A 35 1.65 -11.50 23.69
CA MET A 35 2.30 -11.30 22.39
C MET A 35 3.82 -11.41 22.48
N SER A 36 4.42 -10.86 23.54
CA SER A 36 5.87 -10.90 23.78
C SER A 36 6.36 -12.33 23.99
N LYS A 37 5.58 -13.19 24.68
CA LYS A 37 5.90 -14.62 24.84
C LYS A 37 5.94 -15.33 23.49
N VAL A 38 4.93 -15.11 22.64
CA VAL A 38 4.89 -15.68 21.28
C VAL A 38 6.10 -15.20 20.47
N GLN A 39 6.42 -13.90 20.55
CA GLN A 39 7.58 -13.32 19.88
C GLN A 39 8.87 -14.01 20.32
N GLN A 40 9.11 -14.16 21.63
CA GLN A 40 10.32 -14.80 22.17
C GLN A 40 10.55 -16.22 21.64
N HIS A 41 9.48 -16.96 21.36
CA HIS A 41 9.56 -18.31 20.79
C HIS A 41 9.59 -18.37 19.25
N SER A 42 9.30 -17.25 18.57
CA SER A 42 9.26 -17.17 17.10
C SER A 42 10.46 -16.43 16.52
N ILE A 43 10.80 -15.27 17.07
CA ILE A 43 11.85 -14.36 16.63
C ILE A 43 12.46 -13.63 17.84
N SER A 44 13.77 -13.74 18.05
CA SER A 44 14.41 -13.19 19.27
C SER A 44 14.14 -11.69 19.43
N GLN A 45 14.44 -10.90 18.40
CA GLN A 45 14.23 -9.44 18.37
C GLN A 45 14.35 -8.92 16.93
N VAL A 46 13.90 -7.68 16.72
CA VAL A 46 14.16 -6.97 15.47
C VAL A 46 15.64 -6.64 15.37
N THR A 47 16.19 -6.59 14.15
CA THR A 47 17.59 -6.24 13.92
C THR A 47 17.93 -4.88 14.51
N THR A 48 18.99 -4.81 15.31
CA THR A 48 19.35 -3.62 16.12
C THR A 48 19.52 -2.35 15.30
N PHE A 49 20.12 -2.43 14.11
CA PHE A 49 20.27 -1.26 13.23
C PHE A 49 18.92 -0.67 12.81
N ALA A 50 17.90 -1.53 12.61
CA ALA A 50 16.56 -1.07 12.27
C ALA A 50 15.88 -0.38 13.44
N MET A 51 16.08 -0.86 14.68
CA MET A 51 15.59 -0.17 15.88
C MET A 51 16.15 1.25 15.98
N TRP A 52 17.46 1.42 15.79
CA TRP A 52 18.10 2.75 15.76
C TRP A 52 17.60 3.60 14.60
N GLY A 53 17.43 3.01 13.41
CA GLY A 53 16.81 3.69 12.27
C GLY A 53 15.39 4.16 12.57
N GLY A 54 14.59 3.37 13.28
CA GLY A 54 13.26 3.75 13.74
C GLY A 54 13.29 4.92 14.73
N VAL A 55 14.24 4.93 15.68
CA VAL A 55 14.43 6.07 16.59
C VAL A 55 14.77 7.34 15.82
N ALA A 56 15.69 7.25 14.86
CA ALA A 56 16.05 8.38 14.01
C ALA A 56 14.87 8.86 13.16
N ALA A 57 14.07 7.93 12.61
CA ALA A 57 12.88 8.25 11.84
C ALA A 57 11.81 8.97 12.67
N LEU A 58 11.60 8.59 13.94
CA LEU A 58 10.61 9.23 14.82
C LEU A 58 11.07 10.58 15.39
N LYS A 59 12.36 10.70 15.73
CA LYS A 59 12.89 11.89 16.41
C LYS A 59 13.50 12.92 15.44
N GLY A 60 13.80 12.51 14.22
CA GLY A 60 14.38 13.36 13.19
C GLY A 60 13.35 14.23 12.48
N ASP A 61 13.82 14.95 11.46
CA ASP A 61 12.97 15.78 10.62
C ASP A 61 11.91 14.96 9.88
N GLN A 62 10.65 15.43 9.93
CA GLN A 62 9.51 14.78 9.30
C GLN A 62 9.21 15.30 7.90
N SER A 63 10.00 16.27 7.39
CA SER A 63 9.80 16.81 6.04
C SER A 63 9.82 15.73 4.95
N CYS A 64 10.60 14.66 5.13
CA CYS A 64 10.68 13.55 4.19
C CYS A 64 9.32 12.84 4.02
N VAL A 65 8.55 12.69 5.10
CA VAL A 65 7.22 12.07 5.10
C VAL A 65 6.24 12.97 4.37
N GLU A 66 6.25 14.28 4.66
CA GLU A 66 5.35 15.24 4.00
C GLU A 66 5.65 15.37 2.50
N ASN A 67 6.93 15.40 2.12
CA ASN A 67 7.35 15.41 0.72
C ASN A 67 6.86 14.16 -0.01
N MET A 68 7.00 12.97 0.60
CA MET A 68 6.46 11.74 0.03
C MET A 68 4.93 11.78 -0.07
N ARG A 69 4.23 12.27 0.96
CA ARG A 69 2.76 12.38 0.99
C ARG A 69 2.25 13.26 -0.16
N GLN A 70 2.86 14.43 -0.36
CA GLN A 70 2.49 15.35 -1.45
C GLN A 70 2.72 14.72 -2.82
N GLU A 71 3.84 14.02 -2.99
CA GLU A 71 4.16 13.33 -4.24
C GLU A 71 3.21 12.17 -4.53
N PHE A 72 2.83 11.38 -3.51
CA PHE A 72 1.80 10.35 -3.65
C PHE A 72 0.43 10.94 -3.96
N ASP A 73 0.07 12.10 -3.40
CA ASP A 73 -1.20 12.76 -3.74
C ASP A 73 -1.24 13.23 -5.20
N LYS A 74 -0.12 13.76 -5.73
CA LYS A 74 0.00 14.09 -7.17
C LYS A 74 -0.20 12.85 -8.04
N ARG A 75 0.45 11.74 -7.70
CA ARG A 75 0.33 10.46 -8.42
C ARG A 75 -1.08 9.90 -8.36
N ARG A 76 -1.70 9.95 -7.17
CA ARG A 76 -3.09 9.52 -6.93
C ARG A 76 -4.05 10.29 -7.83
N LYS A 77 -3.99 11.62 -7.80
CA LYS A 77 -4.84 12.50 -8.62
C LYS A 77 -4.67 12.21 -10.12
N TYR A 78 -3.43 12.04 -10.57
CA TYR A 78 -3.15 11.71 -11.96
C TYR A 78 -3.73 10.36 -12.37
N VAL A 79 -3.41 9.28 -11.65
CA VAL A 79 -3.85 7.92 -11.99
C VAL A 79 -5.37 7.80 -11.94
N MET A 80 -6.03 8.31 -10.89
CA MET A 80 -7.49 8.29 -10.80
C MET A 80 -8.13 9.14 -11.90
N GLY A 81 -7.56 10.31 -12.21
CA GLY A 81 -8.05 11.17 -13.29
C GLY A 81 -8.00 10.49 -14.66
N GLU A 82 -6.88 9.84 -14.99
CA GLU A 82 -6.72 9.10 -16.25
C GLU A 82 -7.68 7.91 -16.34
N LEU A 83 -7.82 7.12 -15.27
CA LEU A 83 -8.75 5.99 -15.23
C LEU A 83 -10.20 6.45 -15.41
N ASN A 84 -10.59 7.52 -14.73
CA ASN A 84 -11.94 8.11 -14.88
C ASN A 84 -12.15 8.64 -16.31
N ALA A 85 -11.12 9.25 -16.93
CA ALA A 85 -11.19 9.72 -18.31
C ALA A 85 -11.28 8.57 -19.34
N MET A 86 -10.83 7.36 -18.98
CA MET A 86 -11.03 6.13 -19.77
C MET A 86 -12.40 5.49 -19.52
N GLY A 87 -13.23 6.05 -18.63
CA GLY A 87 -14.57 5.54 -18.30
C GLY A 87 -14.60 4.51 -17.17
N TYR A 88 -13.48 4.25 -16.50
CA TYR A 88 -13.49 3.41 -15.30
C TYR A 88 -14.04 4.18 -14.09
N GLU A 89 -14.74 3.47 -13.21
CA GLU A 89 -15.14 4.01 -11.90
C GLU A 89 -14.04 3.71 -10.87
N THR A 90 -13.63 4.71 -10.09
CA THR A 90 -12.62 4.55 -9.04
C THR A 90 -13.20 4.83 -7.66
N ALA A 91 -12.91 3.94 -6.69
CA ALA A 91 -13.31 4.16 -5.30
C ALA A 91 -12.51 5.32 -4.69
N PRO A 92 -13.07 6.05 -3.70
CA PRO A 92 -12.33 7.07 -2.97
C PRO A 92 -11.03 6.50 -2.37
N ALA A 93 -9.90 7.11 -2.72
CA ALA A 93 -8.59 6.78 -2.16
C ALA A 93 -8.15 7.90 -1.22
N GLU A 94 -8.56 7.82 0.05
CA GLU A 94 -8.21 8.82 1.08
C GLU A 94 -6.84 8.57 1.73
N GLY A 95 -6.25 7.39 1.48
CA GLY A 95 -4.95 7.01 2.02
C GLY A 95 -4.32 5.86 1.23
N ALA A 96 -3.19 5.38 1.75
CA ALA A 96 -2.34 4.39 1.09
C ALA A 96 -1.90 4.82 -0.33
N PHE A 97 -1.47 3.84 -1.13
CA PHE A 97 -0.96 4.08 -2.49
C PHE A 97 -1.57 3.16 -3.55
N TYR A 98 -2.88 2.95 -3.46
CA TYR A 98 -3.64 2.09 -4.37
C TYR A 98 -4.86 2.81 -4.93
N ALA A 99 -5.07 2.71 -6.24
CA ALA A 99 -6.34 2.98 -6.88
C ALA A 99 -7.12 1.67 -6.96
N PHE A 100 -8.39 1.69 -6.52
CA PHE A 100 -9.30 0.57 -6.65
C PHE A 100 -10.29 0.89 -7.75
N VAL A 101 -10.19 0.15 -8.85
CA VAL A 101 -10.80 0.48 -10.14
C VAL A 101 -11.85 -0.57 -10.46
N ARG A 102 -13.09 -0.16 -10.66
CA ARG A 102 -14.14 -1.06 -11.09
C ARG A 102 -14.00 -1.35 -12.58
N VAL A 103 -14.11 -2.61 -12.94
CA VAL A 103 -14.03 -3.06 -14.33
C VAL A 103 -15.32 -3.79 -14.71
N ALA A 104 -15.64 -3.74 -16.00
CA ALA A 104 -16.75 -4.53 -16.54
C ALA A 104 -16.28 -5.97 -16.78
N GLY A 105 -17.11 -6.94 -16.40
CA GLY A 105 -16.81 -8.37 -16.57
C GLY A 105 -15.90 -8.93 -15.48
N ASP A 106 -15.14 -9.97 -15.83
CA ASP A 106 -14.24 -10.67 -14.91
C ASP A 106 -12.93 -9.88 -14.69
N ASP A 107 -12.66 -9.53 -13.43
CA ASP A 107 -11.47 -8.79 -13.05
C ASP A 107 -10.16 -9.55 -13.27
N MET A 108 -10.19 -10.89 -13.22
CA MET A 108 -9.05 -11.73 -13.54
C MET A 108 -8.68 -11.62 -15.02
N GLU A 109 -9.68 -11.68 -15.91
CA GLU A 109 -9.47 -11.55 -17.36
C GLU A 109 -8.97 -10.15 -17.74
N VAL A 110 -9.54 -9.10 -17.13
CA VAL A 110 -9.11 -7.72 -17.36
C VAL A 110 -7.67 -7.52 -16.85
N ALA A 111 -7.34 -8.02 -15.66
CA ALA A 111 -5.98 -7.94 -15.12
C ALA A 111 -4.97 -8.73 -15.99
N SER A 112 -5.33 -9.92 -16.47
CA SER A 112 -4.49 -10.70 -17.40
C SER A 112 -4.29 -9.95 -18.71
N ARG A 113 -5.35 -9.35 -19.28
CA ARG A 113 -5.25 -8.55 -20.50
C ARG A 113 -4.33 -7.34 -20.34
N TRP A 114 -4.43 -6.63 -19.22
CA TRP A 114 -3.51 -5.53 -18.90
C TRP A 114 -2.06 -6.00 -18.80
N LEU A 115 -1.83 -7.20 -18.26
CA LEU A 115 -0.50 -7.80 -18.15
C LEU A 115 0.04 -8.27 -19.52
N ASP A 116 -0.74 -9.06 -20.26
CA ASP A 116 -0.29 -9.76 -21.45
C ASP A 116 -0.17 -8.83 -22.65
N LYS A 117 -1.16 -7.95 -22.85
CA LYS A 117 -1.20 -7.00 -23.98
C LYS A 117 -0.65 -5.64 -23.60
N GLY A 118 -0.93 -5.20 -22.38
CA GLY A 118 -0.52 -3.90 -21.88
C GLY A 118 0.83 -3.90 -21.17
N HIS A 119 1.38 -5.06 -20.80
CA HIS A 119 2.57 -5.14 -19.94
C HIS A 119 2.44 -4.30 -18.66
N VAL A 120 1.23 -4.24 -18.09
CA VAL A 120 0.92 -3.56 -16.83
C VAL A 120 0.37 -4.59 -15.84
N ALA A 121 1.16 -4.89 -14.81
CA ALA A 121 0.74 -5.77 -13.74
C ALA A 121 -0.20 -5.04 -12.76
N ALA A 122 -1.36 -5.63 -12.49
CA ALA A 122 -2.32 -5.19 -11.49
C ALA A 122 -2.83 -6.38 -10.67
N THR A 123 -3.41 -6.14 -9.50
CA THR A 123 -3.95 -7.22 -8.66
C THR A 123 -5.47 -7.29 -8.84
N PRO A 124 -6.04 -8.42 -9.30
CA PRO A 124 -7.49 -8.60 -9.37
C PRO A 124 -8.12 -8.52 -7.98
N GLY A 125 -9.29 -7.90 -7.89
CA GLY A 125 -10.08 -7.67 -6.69
C GLY A 125 -10.65 -8.96 -6.10
N SER A 126 -10.80 -10.00 -6.92
CA SER A 126 -11.15 -11.36 -6.50
C SER A 126 -10.18 -11.91 -5.45
N ALA A 127 -8.89 -11.51 -5.47
CA ALA A 127 -7.92 -11.85 -4.41
C ALA A 127 -8.21 -11.16 -3.06
N PHE A 128 -9.07 -10.14 -3.04
CA PHE A 128 -9.52 -9.38 -1.88
C PHE A 128 -11.01 -9.58 -1.58
N TYR A 129 -11.65 -10.63 -2.13
CA TYR A 129 -13.10 -10.87 -2.03
C TYR A 129 -13.96 -9.71 -2.57
N ALA A 130 -13.46 -9.02 -3.59
CA ALA A 130 -14.12 -7.89 -4.25
C ALA A 130 -14.09 -8.06 -5.78
N PRO A 131 -14.82 -9.05 -6.33
CA PRO A 131 -14.84 -9.34 -7.77
C PRO A 131 -15.36 -8.14 -8.58
N GLY A 132 -14.88 -8.01 -9.81
CA GLY A 132 -15.20 -6.86 -10.69
C GLY A 132 -14.44 -5.58 -10.33
N TRP A 133 -13.43 -5.66 -9.46
CA TRP A 133 -12.52 -4.56 -9.15
C TRP A 133 -11.07 -4.97 -9.40
N ILE A 134 -10.20 -4.00 -9.64
CA ILE A 134 -8.75 -4.19 -9.77
C ILE A 134 -8.03 -3.20 -8.87
N ARG A 135 -7.04 -3.69 -8.12
CA ARG A 135 -6.15 -2.87 -7.31
C ARG A 135 -4.88 -2.55 -8.09
N LEU A 136 -4.69 -1.27 -8.40
CA LEU A 136 -3.50 -0.75 -9.07
C LEU A 136 -2.66 0.07 -8.09
N SER A 137 -1.36 -0.23 -7.96
CA SER A 137 -0.47 0.58 -7.12
C SER A 137 0.06 1.79 -7.89
N TYR A 138 -0.02 2.97 -7.28
CA TYR A 138 0.65 4.18 -7.77
C TYR A 138 1.96 4.48 -7.03
N ALA A 139 2.56 3.47 -6.39
CA ALA A 139 3.87 3.56 -5.75
C ALA A 139 5.04 3.38 -6.73
N ALA A 140 5.00 4.13 -7.84
CA ALA A 140 6.02 4.16 -8.87
C ALA A 140 6.36 5.61 -9.26
N SER A 141 7.36 5.81 -10.13
CA SER A 141 7.64 7.13 -10.68
C SER A 141 6.48 7.63 -11.54
N MET A 142 6.28 8.95 -11.57
CA MET A 142 5.24 9.56 -12.41
C MET A 142 5.37 9.17 -13.89
N GLU A 143 6.61 9.03 -14.38
CA GLU A 143 6.88 8.60 -15.76
C GLU A 143 6.36 7.19 -16.04
N LYS A 144 6.63 6.23 -15.14
CA LYS A 144 6.08 4.87 -15.26
C LYS A 144 4.56 4.85 -15.16
N LEU A 145 3.96 5.73 -14.34
CA LEU A 145 2.51 5.82 -14.24
C LEU A 145 1.89 6.36 -15.52
N LYS A 146 2.47 7.41 -16.13
CA LYS A 146 2.04 7.93 -17.44
C LYS A 146 2.10 6.85 -18.51
N GLU A 147 3.20 6.11 -18.54
CA GLU A 147 3.37 5.00 -19.47
C GLU A 147 2.33 3.89 -19.23
N ALA A 148 2.11 3.49 -17.97
CA ALA A 148 1.13 2.47 -17.63
C ALA A 148 -0.29 2.90 -18.03
N MET A 149 -0.69 4.14 -17.76
CA MET A 149 -2.00 4.67 -18.17
C MET A 149 -2.15 4.68 -19.70
N ALA A 150 -1.11 5.10 -20.43
CA ALA A 150 -1.12 5.07 -21.89
C ALA A 150 -1.25 3.64 -22.45
N ARG A 151 -0.61 2.65 -21.81
CA ARG A 151 -0.71 1.23 -22.20
C ARG A 151 -2.09 0.66 -21.89
N ILE A 152 -2.65 0.93 -20.71
CA ILE A 152 -4.02 0.53 -20.35
C ILE A 152 -5.01 1.10 -21.36
N LYS A 153 -4.90 2.39 -21.72
CA LYS A 153 -5.79 3.02 -22.70
C LYS A 153 -5.82 2.34 -24.07
N ARG A 154 -4.73 1.67 -24.49
CA ARG A 154 -4.64 0.96 -25.77
C ARG A 154 -5.28 -0.43 -25.75
N VAL A 155 -5.37 -1.05 -24.57
CA VAL A 155 -5.82 -2.45 -24.40
C VAL A 155 -7.11 -2.58 -23.58
N GLY A 156 -7.55 -1.47 -23.01
CA GLY A 156 -8.78 -1.29 -22.23
C GLY A 156 -10.02 -1.58 -23.04
#